data_AF-A0AAN1HW11-F1
#
_entry.id   AF-A0AAN1HW11-F1
#
_cell.length_a   1.000
_cell.length_b   1.000
_cell.length_c   1.000
_cell.angle_alpha   90.00
_cell.angle_beta   90.00
_cell.angle_gamma   90.00
#
_symmetry.space_group_name_H-M   'P 1'
#
loop_
_entity.id
_entity.type
_entity.pdbx_description
1 polymer ?
#
loop_
_entity_poly.entity_id
_entity_poly.type
_entity_poly.pdbx_seq_one_letter_code
_entity_poly.pdbx_strand_id
1 'polypeptide(L)'
;MNRKAQAIVLFLVGGAVLRAGFTDLYLRYVKAGLRPLLLAAGVVLIAAAVATVWYERRPRDAGDADEGHAHREPRVSWLLVLPLFALILVAPPALGSYTAMHTGTALQRPWGFPDLPAGDPLPLNVADYAGRAVYDHGRSLEHRRVEITGFVALDGHGAPYLVRMALNCCAADAQPVKIGLTGRIPPVLQPDTWLQVIGTYTRKRTKDPVGGGAIPYLEVSRSRPVPAPRDPYDESWNG
;
A
#
# COMPACT_ATOMS: atom_id res chain seq x y z
N MET A 1 22.11 -10.12 -22.65
CA MET A 1 22.49 -9.87 -21.25
C MET A 1 23.35 -11.04 -20.86
N ASN A 2 24.57 -10.80 -20.40
CA ASN A 2 25.48 -11.90 -20.04
C ASN A 2 24.80 -12.86 -19.07
N ARG A 3 24.84 -14.17 -19.35
CA ARG A 3 24.24 -15.22 -18.50
C ARG A 3 24.66 -15.09 -17.03
N LYS A 4 25.89 -14.65 -16.78
CA LYS A 4 26.39 -14.34 -15.44
C LYS A 4 25.66 -13.15 -14.80
N ALA A 5 25.48 -12.05 -15.55
CA ALA A 5 24.74 -10.89 -15.07
C ALA A 5 23.26 -11.23 -14.84
N GLN A 6 22.64 -12.00 -15.74
CA GLN A 6 21.28 -12.49 -15.60
C GLN A 6 21.11 -13.36 -14.34
N ALA A 7 21.99 -14.34 -14.12
CA ALA A 7 21.92 -15.20 -12.93
C ALA A 7 22.11 -14.40 -11.63
N ILE A 8 23.04 -13.44 -11.61
CA ILE A 8 23.25 -12.56 -10.45
C ILE A 8 22.00 -11.70 -10.19
N VAL A 9 21.43 -11.07 -11.21
CA VAL A 9 20.23 -10.24 -11.05
C VAL A 9 19.05 -11.08 -10.56
N LEU A 10 18.80 -12.24 -11.16
CA LEU A 10 17.72 -13.14 -10.72
C LEU A 10 17.90 -13.58 -9.26
N PHE A 11 19.12 -13.94 -8.87
CA PHE A 11 19.43 -14.34 -7.49
C PHE A 11 19.24 -13.19 -6.51
N LEU A 12 19.75 -11.99 -6.83
CA LEU A 12 19.63 -10.81 -5.97
C LEU A 12 18.17 -10.36 -5.82
N VAL A 13 17.40 -10.33 -6.91
CA VAL A 13 15.97 -10.01 -6.87
C VAL A 13 15.20 -11.07 -6.08
N GLY A 14 15.43 -12.36 -6.36
CA GLY A 14 14.78 -13.46 -5.63
C GLY A 14 15.08 -13.42 -4.14
N GLY A 15 16.35 -13.19 -3.76
CA GLY A 15 16.77 -13.04 -2.37
C GLY A 15 16.15 -11.81 -1.69
N ALA A 16 16.07 -10.67 -2.38
CA ALA A 16 15.42 -9.46 -1.87
C ALA A 16 13.91 -9.68 -1.65
N VAL A 17 13.23 -10.32 -2.60
CA VAL A 17 11.80 -10.68 -2.51
C VAL A 17 11.55 -11.63 -1.35
N LEU A 18 12.37 -12.67 -1.17
CA LEU A 18 12.26 -13.57 -0.03
C LEU A 18 12.48 -12.85 1.29
N ARG A 19 13.52 -12.02 1.40
CA ARG A 19 13.75 -11.20 2.61
C ARG A 19 12.55 -10.31 2.91
N ALA A 20 12.00 -9.65 1.90
CA ALA A 20 10.83 -8.79 2.05
C ALA A 20 9.60 -9.58 2.50
N GLY A 21 9.38 -10.79 1.96
CA GLY A 21 8.27 -11.67 2.34
C GLY A 21 8.43 -12.36 3.69
N PHE A 22 9.66 -12.63 4.14
CA PHE A 22 9.91 -13.17 5.49
C PHE A 22 9.82 -12.07 6.57
N THR A 23 10.04 -10.81 6.21
CA THR A 23 9.82 -9.65 7.07
C THR A 23 8.46 -9.01 6.79
N ASP A 24 8.11 -7.93 7.51
CA ASP A 24 6.90 -7.15 7.23
C ASP A 24 7.14 -6.04 6.18
N LEU A 25 8.32 -6.02 5.56
CA LEU A 25 8.67 -5.00 4.57
C LEU A 25 7.77 -5.09 3.33
N TYR A 26 7.29 -6.28 2.97
CA TYR A 26 6.37 -6.45 1.85
C TYR A 26 5.04 -5.70 2.05
N LEU A 27 4.59 -5.47 3.29
CA LEU A 27 3.34 -4.76 3.59
C LEU A 27 3.37 -3.29 3.14
N ARG A 28 4.55 -2.73 2.85
CA ARG A 28 4.69 -1.40 2.24
C ARG A 28 4.32 -1.38 0.76
N TYR A 29 4.23 -2.54 0.12
CA TYR A 29 4.14 -2.66 -1.33
C TYR A 29 3.03 -3.58 -1.82
N VAL A 30 2.68 -4.62 -1.05
CA VAL A 30 1.83 -5.72 -1.51
C VAL A 30 0.82 -6.07 -0.43
N LYS A 31 -0.41 -6.40 -0.85
CA LYS A 31 -1.48 -6.85 0.03
C LYS A 31 -1.03 -8.02 0.92
N ALA A 32 -1.41 -7.99 2.20
CA ALA A 32 -1.03 -9.00 3.20
C ALA A 32 -1.27 -10.44 2.72
N GLY A 33 -2.42 -10.71 2.09
CA GLY A 33 -2.80 -12.04 1.60
C GLY A 33 -1.97 -12.61 0.44
N LEU A 34 -1.17 -11.79 -0.26
CA LEU A 34 -0.34 -12.24 -1.39
C LEU A 34 1.06 -12.70 -0.95
N ARG A 35 1.34 -12.71 0.35
CA ARG A 35 2.62 -13.18 0.92
C ARG A 35 3.05 -14.56 0.41
N PRO A 36 2.19 -15.59 0.33
CA PRO A 36 2.61 -16.92 -0.14
C PRO A 36 3.05 -16.91 -1.61
N LEU A 37 2.34 -16.16 -2.47
CA LEU A 37 2.68 -16.01 -3.88
C LEU A 37 4.01 -15.25 -4.05
N LEU A 38 4.24 -14.24 -3.21
CA LEU A 38 5.50 -13.49 -3.19
C LEU A 38 6.69 -14.38 -2.82
N LEU A 39 6.53 -15.23 -1.79
CA LEU A 39 7.56 -16.20 -1.41
C LEU A 39 7.82 -17.21 -2.52
N ALA A 40 6.76 -17.75 -3.13
CA ALA A 40 6.88 -18.67 -4.26
C ALA A 40 7.64 -18.05 -5.45
N ALA A 41 7.32 -16.79 -5.80
CA ALA A 41 8.03 -16.07 -6.85
C ALA A 41 9.52 -15.89 -6.53
N GLY A 42 9.85 -15.55 -5.27
CA GLY A 42 11.24 -15.47 -4.80
C GLY A 42 12.01 -16.80 -4.96
N VAL A 43 11.37 -17.93 -4.62
CA VAL A 43 11.95 -19.28 -4.80
C VAL A 43 12.18 -19.58 -6.29
N VAL A 44 11.19 -19.29 -7.15
CA VAL A 44 11.29 -19.52 -8.60
C VAL A 44 12.44 -18.71 -9.22
N LEU A 45 12.62 -17.45 -8.81
CA LEU A 45 13.73 -16.61 -9.30
C LEU A 45 15.09 -17.17 -8.91
N ILE A 46 15.24 -17.65 -7.66
CA ILE A 46 16.48 -18.29 -7.20
C ILE A 46 16.72 -19.61 -7.95
N ALA A 47 15.69 -20.43 -8.14
CA ALA A 47 15.79 -21.67 -8.91
C ALA A 47 16.22 -21.41 -10.36
N ALA A 48 15.66 -20.38 -11.00
CA ALA A 48 16.05 -19.96 -12.34
C ALA A 48 17.50 -19.47 -12.40
N ALA A 49 17.97 -18.74 -11.39
CA ALA A 49 19.37 -18.33 -11.28
C ALA A 49 20.32 -19.53 -11.17
N VAL A 50 20.00 -20.51 -10.32
CA VAL A 50 20.77 -21.75 -10.15
C VAL A 50 20.78 -22.57 -11.44
N ALA A 51 19.63 -22.71 -12.09
CA ALA A 51 19.52 -23.42 -13.37
C ALA A 51 20.39 -22.76 -14.46
N THR A 52 20.40 -21.43 -14.55
CA THR A 52 21.21 -20.68 -15.51
C THR A 52 22.70 -21.02 -15.36
N VAL A 53 23.20 -21.05 -14.12
CA VAL A 53 24.59 -21.41 -13.82
C VAL A 53 24.88 -22.89 -14.08
N TRP A 54 23.93 -23.79 -13.79
CA TRP A 54 24.07 -25.22 -14.04
C TRP A 54 24.19 -25.53 -15.53
N TYR A 55 23.31 -24.96 -16.36
CA TYR A 55 23.32 -25.19 -17.81
C TYR A 55 24.55 -24.61 -18.50
N GLU A 56 25.17 -23.56 -17.93
CA GLU A 56 26.43 -23.00 -18.46
C GLU A 56 27.64 -23.90 -18.14
N ARG A 57 27.58 -24.67 -17.05
CA ARG A 57 28.66 -25.60 -16.65
C ARG A 57 28.58 -26.98 -17.28
N ARG A 58 27.44 -27.35 -17.88
CA ARG A 58 27.28 -28.65 -18.54
C ARG A 58 28.08 -28.64 -19.85
N PRO A 59 28.97 -29.61 -20.11
CA PRO A 59 29.65 -29.72 -21.39
C PRO A 59 28.60 -29.79 -22.50
N ARG A 60 28.73 -28.94 -23.52
CA ARG A 60 28.01 -29.18 -24.78
C ARG A 60 28.67 -30.38 -25.42
N ASP A 61 27.96 -31.50 -25.52
CA ASP A 61 28.38 -32.58 -26.40
C ASP A 61 28.58 -31.99 -27.80
N ALA A 62 29.80 -32.11 -28.31
CA ALA A 62 30.23 -31.50 -29.55
C ALA A 62 29.53 -32.19 -30.73
N GLY A 63 28.49 -31.56 -31.24
CA GLY A 63 27.85 -31.88 -32.51
C GLY A 63 27.37 -30.57 -33.13
N ASP A 64 27.91 -30.29 -34.31
CA ASP A 64 27.58 -29.20 -35.24
C ASP A 64 28.30 -27.86 -35.04
N ALA A 65 29.28 -27.68 -35.94
CA ALA A 65 29.88 -26.43 -36.32
C ALA A 65 28.81 -25.53 -36.96
N ASP A 66 28.63 -24.33 -36.41
CA ASP A 66 28.08 -23.22 -37.16
C ASP A 66 28.78 -21.92 -36.72
N GLU A 67 29.38 -21.23 -37.69
CA GLU A 67 30.03 -19.94 -37.53
C GLU A 67 28.99 -18.84 -37.27
N GLY A 68 28.40 -18.85 -36.08
CA GLY A 68 27.47 -17.81 -35.63
C GLY A 68 28.23 -16.61 -35.07
N HIS A 69 28.17 -15.47 -35.75
CA HIS A 69 28.71 -14.19 -35.28
C HIS A 69 28.46 -13.95 -33.78
N ALA A 70 29.54 -13.86 -33.01
CA ALA A 70 29.47 -13.56 -31.58
C ALA A 70 28.98 -12.11 -31.39
N HIS A 71 27.66 -11.94 -31.18
CA HIS A 71 27.08 -10.67 -30.80
C HIS A 71 27.73 -10.19 -29.49
N ARG A 72 28.52 -9.12 -29.57
CA ARG A 72 29.15 -8.47 -28.41
C ARG A 72 28.03 -7.96 -27.51
N GLU A 73 27.81 -8.67 -26.41
CA GLU A 73 26.72 -8.34 -25.49
C GLU A 73 26.93 -6.94 -24.88
N PRO A 74 25.91 -6.08 -24.84
CA PRO A 74 26.05 -4.74 -24.30
C PRO A 74 26.43 -4.78 -22.82
N ARG A 75 27.60 -4.23 -22.47
CA ARG A 75 28.05 -4.03 -21.07
C ARG A 75 27.07 -3.17 -20.25
N VAL A 76 26.20 -2.43 -20.94
CA VAL A 76 25.09 -1.64 -20.38
C VAL A 76 24.13 -2.47 -19.52
N SER A 77 23.98 -3.79 -19.75
CA SER A 77 23.13 -4.63 -18.88
C SER A 77 23.57 -4.63 -17.41
N TRP A 78 24.84 -4.34 -17.10
CA TRP A 78 25.30 -4.17 -15.71
C TRP A 78 24.72 -2.94 -15.03
N LEU A 79 24.25 -1.93 -15.78
CA LEU A 79 23.56 -0.78 -15.19
C LEU A 79 22.23 -1.18 -14.53
N LEU A 80 21.63 -2.34 -14.85
CA LEU A 80 20.42 -2.85 -14.18
C LEU A 80 20.67 -3.27 -12.73
N VAL A 81 21.93 -3.50 -12.36
CA VAL A 81 22.32 -3.78 -10.97
C VAL A 81 22.17 -2.52 -10.11
N LEU A 82 22.43 -1.34 -10.67
CA LEU A 82 22.35 -0.06 -9.96
C LEU A 82 20.94 0.25 -9.40
N PRO A 83 19.84 0.25 -10.19
CA PRO A 83 18.50 0.48 -9.65
C PRO A 83 18.07 -0.61 -8.68
N LEU A 84 18.54 -1.86 -8.85
CA LEU A 84 18.27 -2.94 -7.90
C LEU A 84 18.91 -2.64 -6.53
N PHE A 85 20.19 -2.25 -6.50
CA PHE A 85 20.85 -1.84 -5.26
C PHE A 85 20.20 -0.60 -4.66
N ALA A 86 19.81 0.39 -5.47
CA ALA A 86 19.10 1.56 -4.99
C ALA A 86 17.80 1.18 -4.26
N LEU A 87 17.00 0.26 -4.82
CA LEU A 87 15.77 -0.22 -4.18
C LEU A 87 16.02 -1.02 -2.89
N ILE A 88 17.11 -1.79 -2.83
CA ILE A 88 17.47 -2.58 -1.64
C ILE A 88 17.97 -1.67 -0.51
N LEU A 89 18.72 -0.62 -0.85
CA LEU A 89 19.36 0.29 0.12
C LEU A 89 18.44 1.44 0.55
N VAL A 90 17.58 1.92 -0.35
CA VAL A 90 16.68 3.06 -0.14
C VAL A 90 15.24 2.58 -0.32
N ALA A 91 14.78 1.69 0.55
CA ALA A 91 13.40 1.22 0.51
C ALA A 91 12.45 2.39 0.84
N PRO A 92 11.65 2.89 -0.11
CA PRO A 92 10.74 3.99 0.17
C PRO A 92 9.74 3.63 1.29
N PRO A 93 9.25 4.62 2.04
CA PRO A 93 8.17 4.42 2.99
C PRO A 93 6.87 4.03 2.25
N ALA A 94 5.90 3.51 3.00
CA ALA A 94 4.54 3.30 2.47
C ALA A 94 3.94 4.63 1.98
N LEU A 95 2.93 4.54 1.11
CA LEU A 95 2.27 5.72 0.56
C LEU A 95 1.63 6.56 1.66
N GLY A 96 1.91 7.86 1.63
CA GLY A 96 1.52 8.80 2.68
C GLY A 96 0.61 9.94 2.18
N SER A 97 0.60 11.02 2.96
CA SER A 97 -0.22 12.22 2.78
C SER A 97 0.00 12.90 1.44
N TYR A 98 1.21 12.88 0.89
CA TYR A 98 1.48 13.48 -0.42
C TYR A 98 0.63 12.82 -1.52
N THR A 99 0.68 11.48 -1.64
CA THR A 99 -0.13 10.77 -2.64
C THR A 99 -1.61 10.91 -2.35
N ALA A 100 -2.02 10.90 -1.08
CA ALA A 100 -3.40 11.11 -0.69
C ALA A 100 -3.95 12.47 -1.16
N MET A 101 -3.14 13.52 -1.12
CA MET A 101 -3.58 14.86 -1.56
C MET A 101 -3.52 15.05 -3.08
N HIS A 102 -2.79 14.20 -3.81
CA HIS A 102 -2.71 14.24 -5.29
C HIS A 102 -3.59 13.19 -5.98
N THR A 103 -4.33 12.40 -5.22
CA THR A 103 -5.27 11.38 -5.74
C THR A 103 -6.64 11.62 -5.14
N GLY A 104 -7.70 11.50 -5.94
CA GLY A 104 -9.07 11.61 -5.44
C GLY A 104 -9.42 10.50 -4.45
N THR A 105 -10.27 10.79 -3.46
CA THR A 105 -10.82 9.78 -2.57
C THR A 105 -11.57 8.72 -3.37
N ALA A 106 -11.16 7.47 -3.24
CA ALA A 106 -11.79 6.34 -3.91
C ALA A 106 -12.72 5.64 -2.94
N LEU A 107 -13.96 6.12 -2.90
CA LEU A 107 -15.02 5.42 -2.18
C LEU A 107 -15.82 4.60 -3.19
N GLN A 108 -15.88 3.29 -2.97
CA GLN A 108 -16.74 2.38 -3.74
C GLN A 108 -17.98 2.06 -2.92
N ARG A 109 -19.14 1.92 -3.58
CA ARG A 109 -20.37 1.54 -2.89
C ARG A 109 -20.31 0.04 -2.55
N PRO A 110 -20.33 -0.34 -1.26
CA PRO A 110 -20.40 -1.74 -0.87
C PRO A 110 -21.74 -2.35 -1.28
N TRP A 111 -21.77 -3.68 -1.39
CA TRP A 111 -22.99 -4.43 -1.74
C TRP A 111 -24.03 -4.37 -0.61
N GLY A 112 -23.58 -4.17 0.61
CA GLY A 112 -24.40 -3.99 1.79
C GLY A 112 -23.56 -3.49 2.96
N PHE A 113 -24.23 -3.21 4.07
CA PHE A 113 -23.60 -2.78 5.31
C PHE A 113 -23.99 -3.78 6.40
N PRO A 114 -23.09 -4.67 6.84
CA PRO A 114 -23.42 -5.60 7.90
C PRO A 114 -23.67 -4.87 9.22
N ASP A 115 -24.33 -5.56 10.14
CA ASP A 115 -24.60 -5.02 11.47
C ASP A 115 -23.30 -4.77 12.23
N LEU A 116 -23.25 -3.62 12.90
CA LEU A 116 -22.08 -3.20 13.67
C LEU A 116 -22.15 -3.81 15.08
N PRO A 117 -21.02 -4.27 15.64
CA PRO A 117 -20.98 -4.77 17.01
C PRO A 117 -21.42 -3.68 18.00
N ALA A 118 -21.94 -4.07 19.15
CA ALA A 118 -22.50 -3.15 20.16
C ALA A 118 -21.44 -2.35 20.97
N GLY A 119 -20.15 -2.47 20.65
CA GLY A 119 -19.06 -1.82 21.40
C GLY A 119 -19.12 -0.28 21.41
N ASP A 120 -18.57 0.31 22.47
CA ASP A 120 -18.40 1.77 22.63
C ASP A 120 -17.03 2.09 23.28
N PRO A 121 -16.09 2.74 22.57
CA PRO A 121 -16.22 3.21 21.18
C PRO A 121 -16.23 2.03 20.19
N LEU A 122 -16.94 2.22 19.08
CA LEU A 122 -17.03 1.24 17.98
C LEU A 122 -15.80 1.36 17.07
N PRO A 123 -14.89 0.38 17.03
CA PRO A 123 -13.76 0.43 16.10
C PRO A 123 -14.26 0.28 14.65
N LEU A 124 -13.87 1.23 13.79
CA LEU A 124 -14.14 1.19 12.35
C LEU A 124 -12.90 1.58 11.57
N ASN A 125 -12.73 0.97 10.39
CA ASN A 125 -11.75 1.44 9.43
C ASN A 125 -12.27 2.72 8.73
N VAL A 126 -11.38 3.42 8.02
CA VAL A 126 -11.71 4.69 7.35
C VAL A 126 -12.69 4.45 6.19
N ALA A 127 -12.55 3.34 5.46
CA ALA A 127 -13.39 2.99 4.33
C ALA A 127 -14.86 2.69 4.72
N ASP A 128 -15.07 1.94 5.80
CA ASP A 128 -16.37 1.55 6.35
C ASP A 128 -17.11 2.75 6.88
N TYR A 129 -16.44 3.60 7.66
CA TYR A 129 -17.05 4.85 8.12
C TYR A 129 -17.45 5.70 6.92
N ALA A 130 -16.54 5.90 5.95
CA ALA A 130 -16.82 6.75 4.80
C ALA A 130 -17.95 6.18 3.95
N GLY A 131 -17.95 4.87 3.72
CA GLY A 131 -18.98 4.14 2.96
C GLY A 131 -20.35 4.26 3.61
N ARG A 132 -20.44 4.02 4.92
CA ARG A 132 -21.69 4.17 5.70
C ARG A 132 -22.15 5.62 5.75
N ALA A 133 -21.25 6.56 5.95
CA ALA A 133 -21.57 7.99 6.00
C ALA A 133 -22.12 8.52 4.66
N VAL A 134 -21.58 8.05 3.53
CA VAL A 134 -21.95 8.52 2.18
C VAL A 134 -23.13 7.74 1.61
N TYR A 135 -23.13 6.41 1.67
CA TYR A 135 -24.10 5.54 0.98
C TYR A 135 -25.19 4.96 1.89
N ASP A 136 -24.94 4.76 3.18
CA ASP A 136 -25.96 4.40 4.18
C ASP A 136 -26.58 5.62 4.85
N HIS A 137 -26.14 6.83 4.47
CA HIS A 137 -26.52 8.09 5.10
C HIS A 137 -26.31 8.12 6.62
N GLY A 138 -25.34 7.33 7.10
CA GLY A 138 -24.99 7.24 8.52
C GLY A 138 -26.01 6.51 9.40
N ARG A 139 -27.03 5.84 8.86
CA ARG A 139 -28.08 5.16 9.66
C ARG A 139 -27.50 4.19 10.68
N SER A 140 -26.50 3.40 10.28
CA SER A 140 -25.79 2.49 11.18
C SER A 140 -24.81 3.16 12.16
N LEU A 141 -24.56 4.47 12.02
CA LEU A 141 -23.59 5.24 12.81
C LEU A 141 -24.26 6.26 13.75
N GLU A 142 -25.56 6.52 13.60
CA GLU A 142 -26.29 7.47 14.43
C GLU A 142 -26.18 7.08 15.92
N HIS A 143 -25.91 8.06 16.77
CA HIS A 143 -25.76 7.90 18.23
C HIS A 143 -24.62 6.98 18.69
N ARG A 144 -23.69 6.59 17.82
CA ARG A 144 -22.52 5.78 18.17
C ARG A 144 -21.25 6.64 18.19
N ARG A 145 -20.39 6.42 19.18
CA ARG A 145 -19.01 6.91 19.12
C ARG A 145 -18.18 5.89 18.36
N VAL A 146 -17.48 6.36 17.35
CA VAL A 146 -16.61 5.53 16.52
C VAL A 146 -15.16 5.83 16.83
N GLU A 147 -14.34 4.80 16.88
CA GLU A 147 -12.88 4.89 16.96
C GLU A 147 -12.30 4.56 15.59
N ILE A 148 -11.59 5.51 15.00
CA ILE A 148 -11.02 5.40 13.66
C ILE A 148 -9.54 5.74 13.74
N THR A 149 -8.70 4.96 13.05
CA THR A 149 -7.27 5.20 12.96
C THR A 149 -6.87 5.44 11.51
N GLY A 150 -6.11 6.50 11.27
CA GLY A 150 -5.56 6.84 9.96
C GLY A 150 -4.38 7.79 10.08
N PHE A 151 -3.69 8.06 8.97
CA PHE A 151 -2.67 9.09 8.93
C PHE A 151 -3.29 10.44 8.56
N VAL A 152 -2.65 11.50 9.03
CA VAL A 152 -3.08 12.88 8.78
C VAL A 152 -2.60 13.34 7.42
N ALA A 153 -3.51 13.95 6.65
CA ALA A 153 -3.20 14.71 5.45
C ALA A 153 -3.83 16.10 5.55
N LEU A 154 -3.15 17.12 5.04
CA LEU A 154 -3.62 18.51 5.03
C LEU A 154 -3.76 18.97 3.58
N ASP A 155 -4.85 19.65 3.24
CA ASP A 155 -4.94 20.32 1.93
C ASP A 155 -4.13 21.63 1.90
N GLY A 156 -4.14 22.30 0.74
CA GLY A 156 -3.45 23.57 0.54
C GLY A 156 -3.95 24.73 1.43
N HIS A 157 -5.10 24.57 2.10
CA HIS A 157 -5.65 25.52 3.06
C HIS A 157 -5.43 25.09 4.52
N GLY A 158 -4.77 23.94 4.75
CA GLY A 158 -4.54 23.38 6.07
C GLY A 158 -5.73 22.62 6.64
N ALA A 159 -6.77 22.32 5.84
CA ALA A 159 -7.90 21.54 6.33
C ALA A 159 -7.48 20.08 6.56
N PRO A 160 -7.79 19.50 7.74
CA PRO A 160 -7.29 18.18 8.10
C PRO A 160 -8.21 17.06 7.64
N TYR A 161 -7.59 16.07 7.01
CA TYR A 161 -8.18 14.79 6.65
C TYR A 161 -7.51 13.66 7.40
N LEU A 162 -8.32 12.70 7.84
CA LEU A 162 -7.87 11.39 8.25
C LEU A 162 -7.97 10.44 7.07
N VAL A 163 -6.86 9.77 6.75
CA VAL A 163 -6.73 8.98 5.53
C VAL A 163 -6.22 7.58 5.85
N ARG A 164 -6.73 6.60 5.11
CA ARG A 164 -6.10 5.30 4.90
C ARG A 164 -5.99 5.07 3.40
N MET A 165 -4.93 4.39 2.99
CA MET A 165 -4.76 3.95 1.61
C MET A 165 -5.36 2.55 1.49
N ALA A 166 -6.17 2.30 0.47
CA ALA A 166 -6.75 0.99 0.20
C ALA A 166 -6.00 0.31 -0.95
N LEU A 167 -5.69 -0.99 -0.80
CA LEU A 167 -5.01 -1.80 -1.83
C LEU A 167 -5.93 -2.89 -2.39
N ASN A 168 -5.81 -3.16 -3.69
CA ASN A 168 -6.35 -4.39 -4.30
C ASN A 168 -5.27 -5.48 -4.36
N CYS A 169 -4.12 -5.18 -4.96
CA CYS A 169 -3.01 -6.13 -5.11
C CYS A 169 -1.65 -5.53 -4.74
N CYS A 170 -1.38 -4.25 -5.01
CA CYS A 170 -0.08 -3.64 -4.73
C CYS A 170 -0.14 -2.11 -4.63
N ALA A 171 0.91 -1.50 -4.09
CA ALA A 171 1.03 -0.05 -3.90
C ALA A 171 0.77 0.79 -5.17
N ALA A 172 0.91 0.21 -6.36
CA ALA A 172 0.59 0.89 -7.61
C ALA A 172 -0.91 1.11 -7.84
N ASP A 173 -1.78 0.28 -7.25
CA ASP A 173 -3.24 0.43 -7.31
C ASP A 173 -3.82 1.13 -6.07
N ALA A 174 -2.96 1.58 -5.16
CA ALA A 174 -3.37 2.19 -3.92
C ALA A 174 -4.21 3.44 -4.18
N GLN A 175 -5.37 3.53 -3.53
CA GLN A 175 -6.23 4.70 -3.59
C GLN A 175 -6.54 5.20 -2.18
N PRO A 176 -6.57 6.52 -1.93
CA PRO A 176 -6.90 7.06 -0.63
C PRO A 176 -8.40 6.98 -0.36
N VAL A 177 -8.78 6.68 0.88
CA VAL A 177 -10.10 7.04 1.41
C VAL A 177 -9.93 8.15 2.44
N LYS A 178 -10.67 9.24 2.27
CA LYS A 178 -10.53 10.46 3.08
C LYS A 178 -11.76 10.69 3.94
N ILE A 179 -11.54 11.08 5.19
CA ILE A 179 -12.57 11.61 6.10
C ILE A 179 -12.11 12.99 6.56
N GLY A 180 -12.95 14.01 6.45
CA GLY A 180 -12.68 15.33 7.00
C GLY A 180 -12.80 15.33 8.53
N LEU A 181 -11.91 16.03 9.23
CA LEU A 181 -11.98 16.15 10.68
C LEU A 181 -12.55 17.51 11.10
N THR A 182 -13.44 17.50 12.08
CA THR A 182 -13.98 18.68 12.77
C THR A 182 -13.99 18.47 14.27
N GLY A 183 -14.24 19.51 15.06
CA GLY A 183 -14.32 19.41 16.52
C GLY A 183 -12.96 19.52 17.20
N ARG A 184 -12.70 18.69 18.22
CA ARG A 184 -11.51 18.76 19.07
C ARG A 184 -10.36 17.97 18.46
N ILE A 185 -9.65 18.62 17.53
CA ILE A 185 -8.41 18.12 16.94
C ILE A 185 -7.18 18.81 17.58
N PRO A 186 -5.98 18.20 17.53
CA PRO A 186 -4.77 18.82 18.03
C PRO A 186 -4.50 20.15 17.30
N PRO A 187 -3.99 21.19 18.00
CA PRO A 187 -3.76 22.49 17.39
C PRO A 187 -2.63 22.48 16.36
N VAL A 188 -1.71 21.52 16.46
CA VAL A 188 -0.63 21.30 15.51
C VAL A 188 -0.76 19.88 14.96
N LEU A 189 -1.05 19.80 13.67
CA LEU A 189 -1.15 18.54 12.93
C LEU A 189 0.04 18.44 11.97
N GLN A 190 0.76 17.32 12.04
CA GLN A 190 1.86 17.03 11.14
C GLN A 190 1.38 16.00 10.10
N PRO A 191 1.61 16.24 8.79
CA PRO A 191 1.36 15.25 7.76
C PRO A 191 2.09 13.93 8.06
N ASP A 192 1.57 12.81 7.56
CA ASP A 192 2.11 11.45 7.75
C ASP A 192 2.12 10.94 9.21
N THR A 193 1.59 11.72 10.15
CA THR A 193 1.42 11.27 11.54
C THR A 193 0.16 10.43 11.68
N TRP A 194 0.27 9.29 12.36
CA TRP A 194 -0.87 8.42 12.65
C TRP A 194 -1.66 8.92 13.85
N LEU A 195 -2.96 9.05 13.66
CA LEU A 195 -3.90 9.58 14.63
C LEU A 195 -5.03 8.57 14.84
N GLN A 196 -5.29 8.25 16.09
CA GLN A 196 -6.54 7.60 16.49
C GLN A 196 -7.50 8.68 16.96
N VAL A 197 -8.69 8.72 16.38
CA VAL A 197 -9.75 9.66 16.71
C VAL A 197 -10.98 8.93 17.21
N ILE A 198 -11.62 9.49 18.23
CA ILE A 198 -12.94 9.08 18.71
C ILE A 198 -13.90 10.21 18.42
N GLY A 199 -14.98 9.93 17.72
CA GLY A 199 -15.93 10.95 17.29
C GLY A 199 -17.30 10.40 16.98
N THR A 200 -18.18 11.28 16.51
CA THR A 200 -19.55 10.97 16.12
C THR A 200 -19.82 11.37 14.67
N TYR A 201 -20.73 10.63 14.04
CA TYR A 201 -21.16 10.91 12.67
C TYR A 201 -21.79 12.30 12.54
N THR A 202 -21.52 12.96 11.40
CA THR A 202 -22.20 14.20 11.01
C THR A 202 -22.68 14.09 9.56
N ARG A 203 -23.72 14.86 9.22
CA ARG A 203 -24.21 14.95 7.82
C ARG A 203 -23.31 15.82 6.93
N LYS A 204 -22.27 16.43 7.49
CA LYS A 204 -21.36 17.30 6.75
C LYS A 204 -20.53 16.47 5.78
N ARG A 205 -20.47 16.91 4.53
CA ARG A 205 -19.67 16.32 3.45
C ARG A 205 -19.12 17.42 2.55
N THR A 206 -17.97 17.16 1.94
CA THR A 206 -17.41 18.00 0.88
C THR A 206 -17.10 17.17 -0.35
N LYS A 207 -16.83 17.83 -1.46
CA LYS A 207 -16.36 17.20 -2.69
C LYS A 207 -14.85 17.24 -2.72
N ASP A 208 -14.22 16.11 -3.02
CA ASP A 208 -12.78 16.03 -3.21
C ASP A 208 -12.35 16.89 -4.41
N PRO A 209 -11.38 17.82 -4.25
CA PRO A 209 -10.97 18.71 -5.32
C PRO A 209 -10.25 17.99 -6.49
N VAL A 210 -9.65 16.82 -6.26
CA VAL A 210 -8.88 16.10 -7.28
C VAL A 210 -9.78 15.16 -8.09
N GLY A 211 -10.58 14.33 -7.40
CA GLY A 211 -11.38 13.28 -8.05
C GLY A 211 -12.89 13.49 -8.00
N GLY A 212 -13.37 14.51 -7.29
CA GLY A 212 -14.80 14.79 -7.18
C GLY A 212 -15.60 13.82 -6.30
N GLY A 213 -14.94 12.85 -5.64
CA GLY A 213 -15.56 11.92 -4.70
C GLY A 213 -16.11 12.62 -3.46
N ALA A 214 -17.07 12.01 -2.77
CA ALA A 214 -17.62 12.56 -1.53
C ALA A 214 -16.70 12.26 -0.35
N ILE A 215 -16.35 13.29 0.41
CA ILE A 215 -15.58 13.20 1.65
C ILE A 215 -16.53 13.50 2.82
N PRO A 216 -16.94 12.51 3.63
CA PRO A 216 -17.72 12.75 4.83
C PRO A 216 -16.86 13.32 5.95
N TYR A 217 -17.49 14.00 6.91
CA TYR A 217 -16.83 14.54 8.10
C TYR A 217 -17.14 13.74 9.35
N LEU A 218 -16.16 13.66 10.25
CA LEU A 218 -16.30 13.17 11.61
C LEU A 218 -16.18 14.33 12.61
N GLU A 219 -17.08 14.40 13.58
CA GLU A 219 -16.95 15.31 14.71
C GLU A 219 -16.12 14.65 15.81
N VAL A 220 -14.87 15.08 15.92
CA VAL A 220 -13.88 14.51 16.84
C VAL A 220 -14.13 15.03 18.24
N SER A 221 -14.28 14.11 19.19
CA SER A 221 -14.38 14.39 20.62
C SER A 221 -13.04 14.23 21.34
N ARG A 222 -12.21 13.29 20.88
CA ARG A 222 -10.88 12.99 21.41
C ARG A 222 -9.99 12.50 20.27
N SER A 223 -8.73 12.90 20.29
CA SER A 223 -7.71 12.43 19.36
C SER A 223 -6.41 12.15 20.10
N ARG A 224 -5.68 11.10 19.71
CA ARG A 224 -4.35 10.81 20.23
C ARG A 224 -3.41 10.32 19.12
N PRO A 225 -2.14 10.75 19.09
CA PRO A 225 -1.14 10.16 18.22
C PRO A 225 -0.94 8.67 18.58
N VAL A 226 -0.72 7.86 17.56
CA VAL A 226 -0.42 6.42 17.70
C VAL A 226 0.74 6.06 16.77
N PRO A 227 1.50 4.99 17.03
CA PRO A 227 2.47 4.51 16.06
C PRO A 227 1.78 4.03 14.79
N ALA A 228 2.51 4.04 13.67
CA ALA A 228 2.02 3.46 12.43
C ALA A 228 1.62 1.98 12.65
N PRO A 229 0.42 1.57 12.21
CA PRO A 229 0.03 0.17 12.25
C PRO A 229 0.99 -0.69 11.45
N ARG A 230 1.07 -1.96 11.82
CA ARG A 230 1.89 -2.96 11.10
C ARG A 230 1.50 -3.04 9.61
N ASP A 231 0.20 -3.01 9.33
CA ASP A 231 -0.34 -2.86 7.97
C ASP A 231 -0.86 -1.42 7.76
N PRO A 232 -0.14 -0.59 6.99
CA PRO A 232 -0.54 0.79 6.75
C PRO A 232 -1.72 0.92 5.78
N TYR A 233 -2.17 -0.18 5.15
CA TYR A 233 -3.23 -0.17 4.15
C TYR A 233 -4.52 -0.80 4.68
N ASP A 234 -5.66 -0.29 4.22
CA ASP A 234 -6.95 -0.95 4.34
C ASP A 234 -7.15 -1.90 3.15
N GLU A 235 -7.92 -2.96 3.35
CA GLU A 235 -8.40 -3.76 2.24
C GLU A 235 -9.64 -3.07 1.65
N SER A 236 -9.63 -2.82 0.35
CA SER A 236 -10.72 -2.15 -0.38
C SER A 236 -12.08 -2.87 -0.33
N TRP A 237 -12.15 -4.09 0.21
CA TRP A 237 -13.30 -4.99 0.13
C TRP A 237 -13.83 -5.52 1.46
N ASN A 238 -13.26 -5.14 2.60
CA ASN A 238 -13.75 -5.64 3.89
C ASN A 238 -14.90 -4.78 4.39
N GLY A 239 -16.06 -4.96 3.75
CA GLY A 239 -17.37 -4.68 4.32
C GLY A 239 -17.82 -5.83 5.21
#